data_AF-A0AAV8V921-F1
#
_entry.id   AF-A0AAV8V921-F1
#
_cell.length_a   1.000
_cell.length_b   1.000
_cell.length_c   1.000
_cell.angle_alpha   90.00
_cell.angle_beta   90.00
_cell.angle_gamma   90.00
#
_symmetry.space_group_name_H-M   'P 1'
#
loop_
_entity.id
_entity.type
_entity.pdbx_description
1 polymer ?
#
loop_
_entity_poly.entity_id
_entity_poly.type
_entity_poly.pdbx_seq_one_letter_code
_entity_poly.pdbx_strand_id
1 'polypeptide(L)'
;MPGPHEQNQQQQAAPGTLEGRAEEVVAINGANNWDDIKNALIQNFGDQRDENCLNQDLVNLRQKPNETPYQFHENVIHLLNTICNYIDLHCGALEQQYKREFFKKTSS
;
A
#
# COMPACT_ATOMS: atom_id res chain seq x y z
N MET A 1 51.60 8.59 2.16
CA MET A 1 50.37 8.51 1.36
C MET A 1 49.79 7.12 1.57
N PRO A 2 48.69 7.02 2.34
CA PRO A 2 47.37 6.76 1.75
C PRO A 2 46.25 7.55 2.44
N GLY A 3 45.17 7.89 1.72
CA GLY A 3 43.96 8.48 2.30
C GLY A 3 42.76 7.58 2.01
N PRO A 4 42.04 7.09 3.02
CA PRO A 4 40.79 6.37 2.82
C PRO A 4 39.65 7.19 3.43
N HIS A 5 38.91 7.91 2.59
CA HIS A 5 37.54 8.29 2.94
C HIS A 5 36.71 8.23 1.65
N GLU A 6 36.39 7.01 1.23
CA GLU A 6 35.15 6.74 0.50
C GLU A 6 34.00 7.21 1.41
N GLN A 7 33.55 8.44 1.17
CA GLN A 7 32.33 8.96 1.74
C GLN A 7 31.18 8.21 1.11
N ASN A 8 30.69 7.18 1.82
CA ASN A 8 29.35 6.65 1.65
C ASN A 8 28.36 7.83 1.69
N GLN A 9 27.88 8.25 0.52
CA GLN A 9 26.70 9.10 0.42
C GLN A 9 25.52 8.28 0.95
N GLN A 10 25.26 8.38 2.25
CA GLN A 10 23.96 8.06 2.80
C GLN A 10 22.94 8.93 2.06
N GLN A 11 22.13 8.30 1.21
CA GLN A 11 20.94 8.91 0.65
C GLN A 11 20.01 9.23 1.82
N GLN A 12 20.12 10.45 2.35
CA GLN A 12 19.16 11.01 3.29
C GLN A 12 17.85 11.18 2.52
N ALA A 13 16.87 10.32 2.81
CA ALA A 13 15.52 10.44 2.27
C ALA A 13 14.94 11.79 2.73
N ALA A 14 14.51 12.61 1.78
CA ALA A 14 14.15 14.01 2.02
C ALA A 14 13.03 14.14 3.08
N PRO A 15 13.32 14.67 4.29
CA PRO A 15 12.33 14.84 5.35
C PRO A 15 11.49 16.12 5.18
N GLY A 16 11.37 16.64 3.95
CA GLY A 16 10.82 17.98 3.68
C GLY A 16 9.39 18.02 3.15
N THR A 17 8.71 16.88 3.00
CA THR A 17 7.37 16.80 2.40
C THR A 17 6.30 16.21 3.33
N LEU A 18 6.70 15.73 4.51
CA LEU A 18 5.77 15.19 5.50
C LEU A 18 5.38 16.32 6.45
N GLU A 19 4.09 16.45 6.70
CA GLU A 19 3.55 17.46 7.61
C GLU A 19 2.60 16.81 8.63
N GLY A 20 2.55 17.39 9.83
CA GLY A 20 1.62 16.97 10.88
C GLY A 20 1.89 15.55 11.39
N ARG A 21 0.83 14.76 11.57
CA ARG A 21 0.91 13.44 12.23
C ARG A 21 1.84 12.45 11.52
N ALA A 22 2.04 12.59 10.21
CA ALA A 22 2.95 11.73 9.46
C ALA A 22 4.42 11.98 9.85
N GLU A 23 4.79 13.25 10.06
CA GLU A 23 6.12 13.65 10.54
C GLU A 23 6.36 13.12 11.96
N GLU A 24 5.37 13.28 12.85
CA GLU A 24 5.43 12.78 14.22
C GLU A 24 5.66 11.27 14.28
N VAL A 25 4.91 10.50 13.48
CA VAL A 25 5.03 9.04 13.42
C VAL A 25 6.42 8.61 12.93
N VAL A 26 6.94 9.25 11.90
CA VAL A 26 8.28 8.96 11.37
C VAL A 26 9.37 9.28 12.40
N ALA A 27 9.24 10.42 13.10
CA ALA A 27 10.15 10.82 14.14
C ALA A 27 10.14 9.86 15.34
N ILE A 28 8.95 9.45 15.81
CA ILE A 28 8.80 8.50 16.93
C ILE A 28 9.39 7.13 16.60
N ASN A 29 9.23 6.66 15.36
CA ASN A 29 9.77 5.38 14.91
C ASN A 29 11.29 5.43 14.63
N GLY A 30 11.92 6.61 14.72
CA GLY A 30 13.36 6.77 14.47
C GLY A 30 13.77 6.35 13.06
N ALA A 31 12.87 6.49 12.07
CA ALA A 31 13.08 6.04 10.71
C ALA A 31 14.03 6.98 9.95
N ASN A 32 15.19 6.46 9.54
CA ASN A 32 16.29 7.28 8.97
C ASN A 32 16.58 6.97 7.49
N ASN A 33 15.98 5.92 6.94
CA ASN A 33 16.06 5.58 5.52
C ASN A 33 14.64 5.49 4.93
N TRP A 34 14.55 5.52 3.61
CA TRP A 34 13.27 5.51 2.91
C TRP A 34 12.42 4.28 3.24
N ASP A 35 13.03 3.11 3.39
CA ASP A 35 12.30 1.87 3.67
C ASP A 35 11.67 1.91 5.08
N ASP A 36 12.38 2.42 6.08
CA ASP A 36 11.85 2.59 7.44
C ASP A 36 10.73 3.63 7.48
N ILE A 37 10.89 4.74 6.74
CA ILE A 37 9.86 5.79 6.63
C ILE A 37 8.61 5.19 5.99
N LYS A 38 8.77 4.48 4.86
CA LYS A 38 7.68 3.82 4.15
C LYS A 38 6.97 2.80 5.04
N ASN A 39 7.71 1.96 5.76
CA ASN A 39 7.13 0.96 6.66
C ASN A 39 6.38 1.61 7.82
N ALA A 40 6.94 2.64 8.46
CA ALA A 40 6.28 3.37 9.54
C ALA A 40 4.96 4.00 9.07
N LEU A 41 4.95 4.56 7.86
CA LEU A 41 3.74 5.14 7.27
C LEU A 41 2.70 4.07 6.92
N ILE A 42 3.09 2.95 6.33
CA ILE A 42 2.18 1.83 6.02
C ILE A 42 1.56 1.27 7.30
N GLN A 43 2.34 1.09 8.37
CA GLN A 43 1.84 0.57 9.64
C GLN A 43 0.84 1.50 10.32
N ASN A 44 0.99 2.82 10.16
CA ASN A 44 0.16 3.80 10.87
C ASN A 44 -1.01 4.35 10.03
N PHE A 45 -0.90 4.34 8.70
CA PHE A 45 -1.88 4.95 7.79
C PHE A 45 -2.34 4.02 6.67
N GLY A 46 -1.68 2.88 6.47
CA GLY A 46 -2.11 1.88 5.49
C GLY A 46 -3.43 1.21 5.90
N ASP A 47 -4.16 0.73 4.90
CA ASP A 47 -5.36 -0.08 5.14
C ASP A 47 -4.96 -1.38 5.86
N GLN A 48 -5.58 -1.63 7.01
CA GLN A 48 -5.27 -2.78 7.87
C GLN A 48 -6.20 -3.97 7.61
N ARG A 49 -7.14 -3.86 6.67
CA ARG A 49 -8.04 -4.96 6.32
C ARG A 49 -7.27 -6.05 5.58
N ASP A 50 -7.58 -7.30 5.90
CA ASP A 50 -7.02 -8.44 5.19
C ASP A 50 -7.70 -8.66 3.82
N GLU A 51 -7.10 -9.50 2.99
CA GLU A 51 -7.61 -9.82 1.66
C GLU A 51 -9.06 -10.35 1.68
N ASN A 52 -9.41 -11.12 2.70
CA ASN A 52 -10.73 -11.74 2.82
C ASN A 52 -11.80 -10.69 3.09
N CYS A 53 -11.54 -9.76 4.01
CA CYS A 53 -12.43 -8.63 4.28
C CYS A 53 -12.62 -7.78 3.02
N LEU A 54 -11.55 -7.45 2.30
CA LEU A 54 -11.64 -6.66 1.08
C LEU A 54 -12.43 -7.36 -0.04
N ASN A 55 -12.22 -8.68 -0.21
CA ASN A 55 -13.01 -9.48 -1.16
C ASN A 55 -14.48 -9.56 -0.76
N GLN A 56 -14.77 -9.72 0.54
CA GLN A 56 -16.14 -9.75 1.04
C GLN A 56 -16.84 -8.41 0.83
N ASP A 57 -16.15 -7.29 1.04
CA ASP A 57 -16.65 -5.95 0.73
C ASP A 57 -16.99 -5.83 -0.77
N LEU A 58 -16.14 -6.36 -1.66
CA LEU A 58 -16.36 -6.30 -3.10
C LEU A 58 -17.59 -7.10 -3.55
N VAL A 59 -17.74 -8.33 -3.03
CA VAL A 59 -18.89 -9.19 -3.35
C VAL A 59 -20.21 -8.58 -2.87
N ASN A 60 -20.18 -7.95 -1.69
CA ASN A 60 -21.35 -7.34 -1.07
C ASN A 60 -21.61 -5.91 -1.54
N LEU A 61 -20.74 -5.33 -2.36
CA LEU A 61 -20.90 -3.99 -2.87
C LEU A 61 -22.17 -3.89 -3.72
N ARG A 62 -23.06 -2.99 -3.32
CA ARG A 62 -24.34 -2.72 -3.99
C ARG A 62 -24.57 -1.22 -4.02
N GLN A 63 -25.07 -0.74 -5.15
CA GLN A 63 -25.44 0.67 -5.30
C GLN A 63 -26.52 1.01 -4.29
N LYS A 64 -26.32 2.09 -3.53
CA LYS A 64 -27.31 2.56 -2.55
C LYS A 64 -28.47 3.25 -3.28
N PRO A 65 -29.69 3.25 -2.70
CA PRO A 65 -30.87 3.86 -3.33
C PRO A 65 -30.72 5.36 -3.69
N ASN A 66 -29.87 6.08 -2.95
CA ASN A 66 -29.64 7.52 -3.12
C ASN A 66 -28.28 7.85 -3.77
N GLU A 67 -27.64 6.87 -4.39
CA GLU A 67 -26.31 7.00 -4.98
C GLU A 67 -26.41 7.07 -6.51
N THR A 68 -25.70 8.01 -7.11
CA THR A 68 -25.65 8.10 -8.59
C THR A 68 -24.77 6.98 -9.17
N PRO A 69 -24.99 6.56 -10.43
CA PRO A 69 -24.14 5.56 -11.07
C PRO A 69 -22.65 5.92 -11.07
N TYR A 70 -22.33 7.21 -11.19
CA TYR A 70 -20.96 7.69 -11.12
C TYR A 70 -20.35 7.51 -9.72
N GLN A 71 -21.08 7.88 -8.66
CA GLN A 71 -20.61 7.68 -7.29
C GLN A 71 -20.40 6.20 -6.96
N PHE A 72 -21.30 5.34 -7.45
CA PHE A 72 -21.15 3.90 -7.29
C PHE A 72 -19.90 3.37 -8.01
N HIS A 73 -19.67 3.84 -9.25
CA HIS A 73 -18.46 3.52 -9.99
C HIS A 73 -17.19 3.95 -9.24
N GLU A 74 -17.15 5.17 -8.72
CA GLU A 74 -16.01 5.66 -7.93
C GLU A 74 -15.76 4.77 -6.69
N ASN A 75 -16.82 4.32 -6.02
CA ASN A 75 -16.70 3.41 -4.88
C ASN A 75 -16.16 2.03 -5.28
N VAL A 76 -16.59 1.49 -6.42
CA VAL A 76 -16.05 0.24 -6.99
C VAL A 76 -14.57 0.40 -7.28
N ILE A 77 -14.18 1.46 -7.98
CA ILE A 77 -12.78 1.74 -8.33
C ILE A 77 -11.93 1.94 -7.09
N HIS A 78 -12.42 2.67 -6.09
CA HIS A 78 -11.71 2.87 -4.83
C HIS A 78 -11.42 1.53 -4.14
N LEU A 79 -12.41 0.65 -4.01
CA LEU A 79 -12.24 -0.66 -3.39
C LEU A 79 -11.29 -1.56 -4.19
N LEU A 80 -11.37 -1.55 -5.52
CA LEU A 80 -10.45 -2.28 -6.38
C LEU A 80 -9.01 -1.80 -6.22
N ASN A 81 -8.79 -0.48 -6.14
CA ASN A 81 -7.47 0.08 -5.91
C ASN A 81 -6.92 -0.32 -4.54
N THR A 82 -7.77 -0.35 -3.49
CA THR A 82 -7.36 -0.86 -2.17
C THR A 82 -6.93 -2.32 -2.24
N ILE A 83 -7.67 -3.18 -2.95
CA ILE A 83 -7.30 -4.59 -3.15
C ILE A 83 -5.97 -4.71 -3.89
N CYS A 84 -5.77 -3.93 -4.97
CA CYS A 84 -4.50 -3.91 -5.69
C CYS A 84 -3.33 -3.48 -4.79
N ASN A 85 -3.51 -2.41 -4.01
CA ASN A 85 -2.50 -1.94 -3.07
C ASN A 85 -2.17 -3.01 -2.02
N TYR A 86 -3.17 -3.72 -1.49
CA TYR A 86 -2.94 -4.84 -0.58
C TYR A 86 -2.08 -5.93 -1.23
N ILE A 87 -2.41 -6.33 -2.47
CA ILE A 87 -1.66 -7.35 -3.21
C ILE A 87 -0.20 -6.89 -3.44
N ASP A 88 0.03 -5.63 -3.79
CA ASP A 88 1.37 -5.09 -4.01
C ASP A 88 2.21 -5.00 -2.73
N LEU A 89 1.57 -4.74 -1.59
CA LEU A 89 2.23 -4.63 -0.29
C LEU A 89 2.49 -5.98 0.38
N HIS A 90 1.62 -6.98 0.16
CA HIS A 90 1.62 -8.23 0.93
C HIS A 90 1.88 -9.49 0.10
N CYS A 91 1.57 -9.50 -1.20
CA CYS A 91 1.81 -10.67 -2.05
C CYS A 91 3.10 -10.51 -2.86
N GLY A 92 4.05 -11.44 -2.65
CA GLY A 92 5.23 -11.54 -3.51
C GLY A 92 4.88 -11.95 -4.94
N ALA A 93 5.77 -11.64 -5.90
CA ALA A 93 5.54 -11.85 -7.34
C ALA A 93 5.08 -13.28 -7.71
N LEU A 94 5.62 -14.30 -7.03
CA LEU A 94 5.22 -15.71 -7.20
C LEU A 94 3.77 -15.97 -6.77
N GLU A 95 3.36 -15.42 -5.62
CA GLU A 95 2.00 -15.58 -5.12
C GLU A 95 0.98 -14.91 -6.05
N GLN A 96 1.31 -13.72 -6.55
CA GLN A 96 0.49 -13.03 -7.54
C GLN A 96 0.33 -13.86 -8.82
N GLN A 97 1.42 -14.48 -9.30
CA GLN A 97 1.38 -15.36 -10.47
C GLN A 97 0.49 -16.57 -10.24
N TYR A 98 0.60 -17.25 -9.09
CA TYR A 98 -0.23 -18.41 -8.77
C TYR A 98 -1.71 -18.06 -8.67
N LYS A 99 -2.06 -16.94 -8.03
CA LYS A 99 -3.45 -16.47 -7.95
C LYS A 99 -4.01 -16.19 -9.34
N ARG A 100 -3.26 -15.50 -10.22
CA ARG A 100 -3.67 -15.24 -11.61
C ARG A 100 -3.89 -16.52 -12.42
N GLU A 101 -2.98 -17.48 -12.32
CA GLU A 101 -3.09 -18.78 -13.00
C GLU A 101 -4.31 -19.56 -12.50
N PHE A 102 -4.56 -19.57 -11.19
CA PHE A 102 -5.72 -20.21 -10.59
C PHE A 102 -7.03 -19.61 -11.11
N PHE A 103 -7.18 -18.29 -11.06
CA PHE A 103 -8.40 -17.61 -11.54
C PHE A 103 -8.67 -17.85 -13.03
N LYS A 104 -7.64 -17.88 -13.88
CA LYS A 104 -7.79 -18.23 -15.30
C LYS A 104 -8.35 -19.64 -15.48
N LYS A 105 -7.89 -20.59 -14.67
CA LYS A 105 -8.25 -22.00 -14.76
C LYS A 105 -9.67 -22.29 -14.28
N THR A 106 -10.18 -21.53 -13.33
CA THR A 106 -11.55 -21.68 -12.78
C THR A 106 -12.60 -20.90 -13.56
N SER A 107 -12.19 -19.99 -14.45
CA SER A 107 -13.09 -19.19 -15.30
C SER A 107 -13.33 -19.81 -16.69
N SER A 108 -12.83 -21.03 -16.93
CA SER A 108 -13.04 -21.85 -18.13
C SER A 108 -13.91 -23.06 -17.78
#